data_AF-A0A7W1RZP4-F1
#
_entry.id   AF-A0A7W1RZP4-F1
#
_cell.length_a   1.000
_cell.length_b   1.000
_cell.length_c   1.000
_cell.angle_alpha   90.00
_cell.angle_beta   90.00
_cell.angle_gamma   90.00
#
_symmetry.space_group_name_H-M   'P 1'
#
loop_
_entity.id
_entity.type
_entity.pdbx_description
1 polymer ?
#
loop_
_entity_poly.entity_id
_entity_poly.type
_entity_poly.pdbx_seq_one_letter_code
_entity_poly.pdbx_strand_id
1 'polypeptide(L)'
;STVHRNCASGMEAITTAGNRILADEAETIVAAGTESMSNIPLIVGRKMTTMFGNLMKAKSVWQKLAVWSSLRPAHLTPIIGVQVGLTDPVCSLNMGQTAEILARDFHVTRQQQDEYALASHQKALKAWETGRMAEEVMPIATPPYEHMLATDDGPRPGQDLAALAKLKPYFDRVAGTVTVGNACPLTDGAAATLVMRESKARALGLKPLGYLRDYAYAALEGRRMGLGPVHATAKLLKKSGMRFADFELIELNEAFAAQVIACERAFASAEFCKPLGFDGAIGVIDRERLNVNGGAIAFGHPVGATGARLVVTLLKELRRRGLKRGLATLCVGGGQGAALALETE
;
A
#
# COMPACT_ATOMS: atom_id res chain seq x y z
N SER A 1 -11.79 16.81 5.87
CA SER A 1 -12.28 16.11 4.67
C SER A 1 -11.72 14.70 4.67
N THR A 2 -12.42 13.75 4.05
CA THR A 2 -11.96 12.38 3.88
C THR A 2 -11.61 12.17 2.41
N VAL A 3 -10.47 11.55 2.12
CA VAL A 3 -10.01 11.24 0.77
C VAL A 3 -9.93 9.73 0.58
N HIS A 4 -10.15 9.24 -0.64
CA HIS A 4 -10.11 7.82 -0.93
C HIS A 4 -9.48 7.56 -2.30
N ARG A 5 -8.30 6.94 -2.28
CA ARG A 5 -7.54 6.45 -3.44
C ARG A 5 -6.85 5.14 -3.09
N ASN A 6 -7.63 4.18 -2.59
CA ASN A 6 -7.15 2.87 -2.18
C ASN A 6 -5.84 2.99 -1.37
N CYS A 7 -4.80 2.25 -1.77
CA CYS A 7 -3.48 2.19 -1.12
C CYS A 7 -2.78 3.55 -0.96
N ALA A 8 -3.12 4.54 -1.80
CA ALA A 8 -2.50 5.86 -1.80
C ALA A 8 -3.24 6.89 -0.94
N SER A 9 -4.33 6.53 -0.26
CA SER A 9 -5.17 7.48 0.48
C SER A 9 -4.37 8.28 1.53
N GLY A 10 -3.47 7.63 2.28
CA GLY A 10 -2.59 8.31 3.23
C GLY A 10 -1.61 9.29 2.57
N MET A 11 -1.08 8.97 1.38
CA MET A 11 -0.26 9.92 0.60
C MET A 11 -1.10 11.07 0.05
N GLU A 12 -2.33 10.80 -0.43
CA GLU A 12 -3.24 11.84 -0.90
C GLU A 12 -3.68 12.80 0.21
N ALA A 13 -3.84 12.31 1.44
CA ALA A 13 -4.08 13.17 2.59
C ALA A 13 -2.91 14.16 2.79
N ILE A 14 -1.66 13.68 2.70
CA ILE A 14 -0.45 14.50 2.84
C ILE A 14 -0.31 15.50 1.69
N THR A 15 -0.47 15.07 0.44
CA THR A 15 -0.33 15.97 -0.73
C THR A 15 -1.47 16.99 -0.80
N THR A 16 -2.70 16.60 -0.42
CA THR A 16 -3.82 17.53 -0.27
C THR A 16 -3.53 18.57 0.80
N ALA A 17 -3.00 18.17 1.94
CA ALA A 17 -2.57 19.10 2.99
C ALA A 17 -1.49 20.07 2.47
N GLY A 18 -0.48 19.55 1.79
CA GLY A 18 0.57 20.37 1.16
C GLY A 18 0.00 21.40 0.17
N ASN A 19 -0.90 20.97 -0.73
CA ASN A 19 -1.53 21.87 -1.69
C ASN A 19 -2.33 22.98 -1.04
N ARG A 20 -3.11 22.67 0.00
CA ARG A 20 -3.90 23.67 0.73
C ARG A 20 -3.02 24.68 1.47
N ILE A 21 -1.89 24.22 2.00
CA ILE A 21 -0.89 25.11 2.61
C ILE A 21 -0.22 26.00 1.56
N LEU A 22 0.10 25.46 0.38
CA LEU A 22 0.67 26.24 -0.73
C LEU A 22 -0.32 27.24 -1.33
N ALA A 23 -1.61 26.94 -1.28
CA ALA A 23 -2.69 27.84 -1.72
C ALA A 23 -3.11 28.87 -0.65
N ASP A 24 -2.34 29.03 0.43
CA ASP A 24 -2.64 29.93 1.56
C ASP A 24 -4.00 29.67 2.24
N GLU A 25 -4.59 28.47 2.10
CA GLU A 25 -5.85 28.12 2.76
C GLU A 25 -5.66 27.69 4.23
N ALA A 26 -4.45 27.30 4.61
CA ALA A 26 -4.09 26.91 5.98
C ALA A 26 -2.57 27.01 6.20
N GLU A 27 -2.13 27.15 7.45
CA GLU A 27 -0.70 27.08 7.80
C GLU A 27 -0.29 25.73 8.41
N THR A 28 -1.26 24.95 8.88
CA THR A 28 -1.06 23.71 9.65
C THR A 28 -2.25 22.78 9.43
N ILE A 29 -1.98 21.53 9.04
CA ILE A 29 -2.99 20.52 8.77
C ILE A 29 -2.51 19.17 9.32
N VAL A 30 -3.40 18.45 10.00
CA VAL A 30 -3.19 17.03 10.31
C VAL A 30 -3.62 16.20 9.10
N ALA A 31 -2.69 15.44 8.54
CA ALA A 31 -2.95 14.49 7.47
C ALA A 31 -2.78 13.06 8.02
N ALA A 32 -3.84 12.26 7.94
CA ALA A 32 -3.84 10.90 8.47
C ALA A 32 -4.49 9.92 7.49
N GLY A 33 -4.05 8.67 7.56
CA GLY A 33 -4.68 7.53 6.91
C GLY A 33 -4.96 6.46 7.96
N THR A 34 -6.08 5.76 7.80
CA THR A 34 -6.49 4.66 8.68
C THR A 34 -7.17 3.58 7.85
N GLU A 35 -7.03 2.33 8.29
CA GLU A 35 -7.78 1.21 7.75
C GLU A 35 -8.06 0.19 8.87
N SER A 36 -9.25 -0.42 8.83
CA SER A 36 -9.56 -1.57 9.66
C SER A 36 -10.20 -2.66 8.81
N MET A 37 -9.35 -3.53 8.29
CA MET A 37 -9.74 -4.65 7.45
C MET A 37 -10.48 -5.74 8.23
N SER A 38 -10.16 -5.91 9.52
CA SER A 38 -10.87 -6.86 10.40
C SER A 38 -12.34 -6.50 10.62
N ASN A 39 -12.68 -5.21 10.51
CA ASN A 39 -14.05 -4.71 10.70
C ASN A 39 -14.85 -4.62 9.38
N ILE A 40 -14.30 -5.06 8.25
CA ILE A 40 -15.03 -5.05 6.98
C ILE A 40 -16.19 -6.05 7.05
N PRO A 41 -17.45 -5.61 6.87
CA PRO A 41 -18.61 -6.47 7.06
C PRO A 41 -18.73 -7.52 5.94
N LEU A 42 -19.40 -8.62 6.26
CA LEU A 42 -19.94 -9.52 5.24
C LEU A 42 -21.10 -8.82 4.54
N ILE A 43 -21.03 -8.74 3.22
CA ILE A 43 -22.06 -8.12 2.39
C ILE A 43 -22.96 -9.22 1.85
N VAL A 44 -24.26 -8.94 1.73
CA VAL A 44 -25.17 -9.87 1.08
C VAL A 44 -25.36 -9.52 -0.39
N GLY A 45 -25.44 -10.54 -1.24
CA GLY A 45 -25.49 -10.36 -2.68
C GLY A 45 -26.71 -9.59 -3.19
N ARG A 46 -26.55 -8.94 -4.34
CA ARG A 46 -27.57 -8.10 -5.01
C ARG A 46 -28.96 -8.74 -5.10
N LYS A 47 -29.04 -10.04 -5.38
CA LYS A 47 -30.31 -10.78 -5.49
C LYS A 47 -31.07 -10.80 -4.16
N MET A 48 -30.33 -10.99 -3.07
CA MET A 48 -30.87 -10.99 -1.71
C MET A 48 -31.26 -9.57 -1.28
N THR A 49 -30.42 -8.57 -1.57
CA THR A 49 -30.77 -7.15 -1.35
C THR A 49 -32.03 -6.73 -2.11
N THR A 50 -32.16 -7.17 -3.37
CA THR A 50 -33.34 -6.89 -4.21
C THR A 50 -34.58 -7.59 -3.66
N MET A 51 -34.44 -8.83 -3.18
CA MET A 51 -35.53 -9.57 -2.53
C MET A 51 -36.02 -8.84 -1.27
N PHE A 52 -35.13 -8.39 -0.38
CA PHE A 52 -35.53 -7.59 0.78
C PHE A 52 -36.17 -6.26 0.39
N GLY A 53 -35.64 -5.58 -0.63
CA GLY A 53 -36.25 -4.38 -1.19
C GLY A 53 -37.67 -4.62 -1.70
N ASN A 54 -37.90 -5.73 -2.40
CA ASN A 54 -39.23 -6.13 -2.87
C ASN A 54 -40.16 -6.54 -1.73
N LEU A 55 -39.64 -7.18 -0.68
CA LEU A 55 -40.40 -7.54 0.52
C LEU A 55 -40.88 -6.29 1.27
N MET A 56 -40.03 -5.27 1.39
CA MET A 56 -40.38 -3.98 2.00
C MET A 56 -41.41 -3.20 1.16
N LYS A 57 -41.38 -3.35 -0.16
CA LYS A 57 -42.35 -2.73 -1.08
C LYS A 57 -43.70 -3.46 -1.15
N ALA A 58 -43.76 -4.73 -0.72
CA ALA A 58 -44.97 -5.54 -0.79
C ALA A 58 -46.02 -5.08 0.25
N LYS A 59 -47.20 -4.68 -0.23
CA LYS A 59 -48.28 -4.14 0.62
C LYS A 59 -49.26 -5.22 1.12
N SER A 60 -49.39 -6.34 0.41
CA SER A 60 -50.29 -7.43 0.78
C SER A 60 -49.55 -8.68 1.28
N VAL A 61 -50.25 -9.49 2.08
CA VAL A 61 -49.74 -10.77 2.60
C VAL A 61 -49.33 -11.71 1.45
N TRP A 62 -50.13 -11.77 0.38
CA TRP A 62 -49.83 -12.58 -0.81
C TRP A 62 -48.59 -12.11 -1.57
N GLN A 63 -48.39 -10.80 -1.71
CA GLN A 63 -47.16 -10.26 -2.31
C GLN A 63 -45.93 -10.60 -1.46
N LYS A 64 -46.04 -10.54 -0.13
CA LYS A 64 -44.94 -10.92 0.77
C LYS A 64 -44.61 -12.41 0.65
N LEU A 65 -45.62 -13.28 0.60
CA LEU A 65 -45.45 -14.72 0.37
C LEU A 65 -44.77 -15.04 -0.97
N ALA A 66 -45.16 -14.35 -2.04
CA ALA A 66 -44.53 -14.51 -3.36
C ALA A 66 -43.06 -14.05 -3.38
N VAL A 67 -42.70 -13.04 -2.60
CA VAL A 67 -41.29 -12.64 -2.44
C VAL A 67 -40.53 -13.70 -1.65
N TRP A 68 -41.10 -14.24 -0.56
CA TRP A 68 -40.48 -15.31 0.22
C TRP A 68 -40.21 -16.58 -0.59
N SER A 69 -41.11 -16.97 -1.50
CA SER A 69 -40.90 -18.14 -2.37
C SER A 69 -39.76 -17.96 -3.38
N SER A 70 -39.28 -16.73 -3.59
CA SER A 70 -38.12 -16.44 -4.44
C SER A 70 -36.77 -16.64 -3.74
N LEU A 71 -36.76 -16.91 -2.42
CA LEU A 71 -35.55 -17.20 -1.66
C LEU A 71 -34.90 -18.50 -2.17
N ARG A 72 -33.60 -18.44 -2.47
CA ARG A 72 -32.81 -19.61 -2.83
C ARG A 72 -31.62 -19.72 -1.87
N PRO A 73 -31.15 -20.93 -1.52
CA PRO A 73 -29.95 -21.09 -0.68
C PRO A 73 -28.72 -20.34 -1.21
N ALA A 74 -28.57 -20.25 -2.54
CA ALA A 74 -27.51 -19.48 -3.18
C ALA A 74 -27.59 -17.95 -2.96
N HIS A 75 -28.70 -17.41 -2.44
CA HIS A 75 -28.79 -16.00 -2.06
C HIS A 75 -28.21 -15.71 -0.67
N LEU A 76 -28.00 -16.76 0.14
CA LEU A 76 -27.44 -16.67 1.49
C LEU A 76 -25.92 -16.81 1.51
N THR A 77 -25.28 -17.05 0.36
CA THR A 77 -23.81 -17.09 0.29
C THR A 77 -23.26 -15.70 0.59
N PRO A 78 -22.53 -15.51 1.71
CA PRO A 78 -22.01 -14.21 2.07
C PRO A 78 -20.94 -13.80 1.07
N ILE A 79 -20.96 -12.53 0.68
CA ILE A 79 -19.88 -11.92 -0.08
C ILE A 79 -18.87 -11.38 0.94
N ILE A 80 -17.64 -11.89 0.87
CA ILE A 80 -16.55 -11.42 1.73
C ILE A 80 -16.23 -9.97 1.32
N GLY A 81 -16.61 -8.98 2.14
CA GLY A 81 -16.45 -7.57 1.82
C GLY A 81 -15.00 -7.19 1.51
N VAL A 82 -14.04 -7.82 2.20
CA VAL A 82 -12.60 -7.67 1.94
C VAL A 82 -12.26 -8.08 0.51
N GLN A 83 -12.80 -9.19 0.02
CA GLN A 83 -12.54 -9.66 -1.34
C GLN A 83 -13.11 -8.67 -2.38
N VAL A 84 -14.25 -8.05 -2.10
CA VAL A 84 -14.82 -7.00 -2.97
C VAL A 84 -13.94 -5.76 -2.97
N GLY A 85 -13.49 -5.30 -1.80
CA GLY A 85 -12.58 -4.16 -1.68
C GLY A 85 -11.22 -4.38 -2.35
N LEU A 86 -10.77 -5.63 -2.44
CA LEU A 86 -9.52 -6.05 -3.08
C LEU A 86 -9.72 -6.60 -4.50
N THR A 87 -10.90 -6.47 -5.08
CA THR A 87 -11.17 -6.83 -6.47
C THR A 87 -11.37 -5.58 -7.29
N ASP A 88 -10.59 -5.45 -8.36
CA ASP A 88 -10.72 -4.34 -9.29
C ASP A 88 -12.06 -4.47 -10.05
N PRO A 89 -12.96 -3.50 -9.94
CA PRO A 89 -14.28 -3.59 -10.56
C PRO A 89 -14.26 -3.44 -12.09
N VAL A 90 -13.16 -2.93 -12.66
CA VAL A 90 -13.01 -2.68 -14.10
C VAL A 90 -12.44 -3.91 -14.79
N CYS A 91 -11.34 -4.46 -14.28
CA CYS A 91 -10.71 -5.64 -14.89
C CYS A 91 -11.16 -6.98 -14.26
N SER A 92 -11.98 -6.94 -13.20
CA SER A 92 -12.52 -8.11 -12.50
C SER A 92 -11.45 -9.04 -11.92
N LEU A 93 -10.23 -8.55 -11.72
CA LEU A 93 -9.13 -9.28 -11.10
C LEU A 93 -8.97 -8.86 -9.65
N ASN A 94 -8.73 -9.83 -8.78
CA ASN A 94 -8.27 -9.52 -7.42
C ASN A 94 -6.80 -9.07 -7.45
N MET A 95 -6.37 -8.35 -6.42
CA MET A 95 -5.01 -7.78 -6.38
C MET A 95 -3.91 -8.85 -6.55
N GLY A 96 -4.08 -10.04 -5.95
CA GLY A 96 -3.08 -11.12 -6.08
C GLY A 96 -3.03 -11.73 -7.49
N GLN A 97 -4.16 -11.79 -8.22
CA GLN A 97 -4.19 -12.19 -9.62
C GLN A 97 -3.43 -11.20 -10.52
N THR A 98 -3.47 -9.90 -10.20
CA THR A 98 -2.63 -8.91 -10.90
C THR A 98 -1.14 -9.14 -10.61
N ALA A 99 -0.79 -9.56 -9.39
CA ALA A 99 0.58 -9.93 -9.05
C ALA A 99 1.05 -11.19 -9.80
N GLU A 100 0.18 -12.19 -10.01
CA GLU A 100 0.49 -13.36 -10.86
C GLU A 100 0.69 -12.98 -12.34
N ILE A 101 -0.01 -11.95 -12.84
CA ILE A 101 0.26 -11.42 -14.18
C ILE A 101 1.66 -10.81 -14.22
N LEU A 102 2.02 -9.97 -13.24
CA LEU A 102 3.36 -9.37 -13.19
C LEU A 102 4.47 -10.41 -13.02
N ALA A 103 4.24 -11.45 -12.22
CA ALA A 103 5.18 -12.55 -12.06
C ALA A 103 5.46 -13.23 -13.40
N ARG A 104 4.44 -13.41 -14.25
CA ARG A 104 4.59 -13.97 -15.60
C ARG A 104 5.23 -12.99 -16.57
N ASP A 105 4.73 -11.76 -16.64
CA ASP A 105 5.21 -10.71 -17.56
C ASP A 105 6.70 -10.40 -17.36
N PHE A 106 7.17 -10.45 -16.10
CA PHE A 106 8.55 -10.15 -15.76
C PHE A 106 9.40 -11.39 -15.46
N HIS A 107 8.85 -12.61 -15.58
CA HIS A 107 9.54 -13.87 -15.25
C HIS A 107 10.06 -13.94 -13.81
N VAL A 108 9.26 -13.50 -12.83
CA VAL A 108 9.61 -13.56 -11.40
C VAL A 108 9.32 -14.96 -10.87
N THR A 109 10.36 -15.69 -10.50
CA THR A 109 10.20 -17.07 -10.02
C THR A 109 9.62 -17.11 -8.61
N ARG A 110 9.01 -18.23 -8.25
CA ARG A 110 8.54 -18.49 -6.88
C ARG A 110 9.66 -18.32 -5.85
N GLN A 111 10.83 -18.85 -6.13
CA GLN A 111 11.99 -18.76 -5.24
C GLN A 111 12.39 -17.30 -4.98
N GLN A 112 12.46 -16.46 -6.03
CA GLN A 112 12.79 -15.04 -5.89
C GLN A 112 11.76 -14.29 -5.03
N GLN A 113 10.48 -14.65 -5.14
CA GLN A 113 9.42 -14.06 -4.32
C GLN A 113 9.58 -14.43 -2.84
N ASP A 114 9.87 -15.70 -2.55
CA ASP A 114 10.06 -16.20 -1.19
C ASP A 114 11.35 -15.62 -0.55
N GLU A 115 12.44 -15.51 -1.31
CA GLU A 115 13.69 -14.85 -0.87
C GLU A 115 13.46 -13.38 -0.51
N TYR A 116 12.72 -12.66 -1.35
CA TYR A 116 12.38 -11.27 -1.07
C TYR A 116 11.52 -11.13 0.19
N ALA A 117 10.51 -11.99 0.34
CA ALA A 117 9.62 -11.98 1.49
C ALA A 117 10.38 -12.26 2.79
N LEU A 118 11.27 -13.25 2.78
CA LEU A 118 12.13 -13.57 3.92
C LEU A 118 13.02 -12.38 4.31
N ALA A 119 13.65 -11.73 3.32
CA ALA A 119 14.48 -10.56 3.58
C ALA A 119 13.67 -9.40 4.18
N SER A 120 12.43 -9.17 3.72
CA SER A 120 11.55 -8.14 4.30
C SER A 120 11.25 -8.42 5.78
N HIS A 121 10.92 -9.68 6.12
CA HIS A 121 10.70 -10.08 7.51
C HIS A 121 11.96 -9.91 8.38
N GLN A 122 13.13 -10.32 7.87
CA GLN A 122 14.39 -10.17 8.60
C GLN A 122 14.74 -8.71 8.86
N LYS A 123 14.57 -7.82 7.86
CA LYS A 123 14.78 -6.37 8.02
C LYS A 123 13.80 -5.78 9.04
N ALA A 124 12.53 -6.20 9.02
CA ALA A 124 11.50 -5.74 9.96
C ALA A 124 11.79 -6.16 11.41
N LEU A 125 12.16 -7.42 11.63
CA LEU A 125 12.59 -7.91 12.94
C LEU A 125 13.81 -7.13 13.41
N LYS A 126 14.79 -6.89 12.54
CA LYS A 126 15.98 -6.11 12.89
C LYS A 126 15.65 -4.66 13.24
N ALA A 127 14.69 -4.04 12.55
CA ALA A 127 14.24 -2.69 12.85
C ALA A 127 13.59 -2.60 14.24
N TRP A 128 12.80 -3.61 14.64
CA TRP A 128 12.28 -3.71 16.00
C TRP A 128 13.38 -3.94 17.04
N GLU A 129 14.28 -4.91 16.81
CA GLU A 129 15.40 -5.22 17.71
C GLU A 129 16.31 -4.02 17.96
N THR A 130 16.51 -3.19 16.95
CA THR A 130 17.40 -2.01 17.03
C THR A 130 16.66 -0.74 17.48
N GLY A 131 15.41 -0.86 17.93
CA GLY A 131 14.60 0.25 18.45
C GLY A 131 14.13 1.24 17.39
N ARG A 132 14.34 0.96 16.10
CA ARG A 132 13.99 1.88 15.00
C ARG A 132 12.50 2.14 14.90
N MET A 133 11.70 1.08 15.08
CA MET A 133 10.26 1.14 15.01
C MET A 133 9.63 1.83 16.22
N ALA A 134 10.29 1.77 17.39
CA ALA A 134 9.82 2.44 18.60
C ALA A 134 9.78 3.99 18.46
N GLU A 135 10.51 4.55 17.49
CA GLU A 135 10.43 5.98 17.18
C GLU A 135 9.19 6.36 16.36
N GLU A 136 8.56 5.43 15.64
CA GLU A 136 7.42 5.71 14.74
C GLU A 136 6.12 5.05 15.13
N VAL A 137 6.17 3.95 15.88
CA VAL A 137 5.00 3.21 16.37
C VAL A 137 4.59 3.77 17.72
N MET A 138 3.36 4.27 17.79
CA MET A 138 2.74 4.68 19.04
C MET A 138 1.96 3.50 19.64
N PRO A 139 2.20 3.13 20.92
CA PRO A 139 1.41 2.10 21.56
C PRO A 139 -0.07 2.47 21.63
N ILE A 140 -0.95 1.51 21.33
CA ILE A 140 -2.40 1.69 21.40
C ILE A 140 -3.01 0.70 22.38
N ALA A 141 -4.02 1.12 23.14
CA ALA A 141 -4.83 0.19 23.93
C ALA A 141 -5.84 -0.49 23.00
N THR A 142 -5.84 -1.83 22.98
CA THR A 142 -6.79 -2.63 22.18
C THR A 142 -7.88 -3.21 23.06
N PRO A 143 -9.14 -3.32 22.62
CA PRO A 143 -10.21 -3.97 23.41
C PRO A 143 -9.78 -5.31 24.00
N PRO A 144 -10.04 -5.60 25.29
CA PRO A 144 -10.87 -4.85 26.24
C PRO A 144 -10.19 -3.62 26.92
N TYR A 145 -9.09 -3.12 26.36
CA TYR A 145 -8.30 -1.95 26.80
C TYR A 145 -7.47 -2.18 28.06
N GLU A 146 -7.10 -3.44 28.33
CA GLU A 146 -6.28 -3.84 29.48
C GLU A 146 -4.78 -3.90 29.15
N HIS A 147 -4.43 -4.01 27.88
CA HIS A 147 -3.05 -4.13 27.40
C HIS A 147 -2.75 -3.12 26.31
N MET A 148 -1.52 -2.62 26.32
CA MET A 148 -1.00 -1.77 25.26
C MET A 148 -0.36 -2.64 24.19
N LEU A 149 -0.86 -2.57 22.97
CA LEU A 149 -0.19 -3.09 21.78
C LEU A 149 0.90 -2.08 21.40
N ALA A 150 2.15 -2.41 21.73
CA ALA A 150 3.30 -1.53 21.51
C ALA A 150 4.16 -1.92 20.28
N THR A 151 3.92 -3.10 19.71
CA THR A 151 4.72 -3.66 18.61
C THR A 151 3.83 -4.18 17.50
N ASP A 152 4.33 -4.16 16.26
CA ASP A 152 3.67 -4.85 15.15
C ASP A 152 3.71 -6.37 15.37
N ASP A 153 2.62 -7.06 15.02
CA ASP A 153 2.48 -8.52 15.13
C ASP A 153 2.72 -9.25 13.80
N GLY A 154 2.88 -8.52 12.70
CA GLY A 154 3.13 -9.05 11.37
C GLY A 154 4.50 -9.73 11.16
N PRO A 155 5.64 -9.16 11.62
CA PRO A 155 6.95 -9.77 11.43
C PRO A 155 7.04 -11.16 12.08
N ARG A 156 7.42 -12.19 11.30
CA ARG A 156 7.43 -13.60 11.73
C ARG A 156 8.83 -14.06 12.13
N PRO A 157 9.14 -14.21 13.44
CA PRO A 157 10.45 -14.70 13.87
C PRO A 157 10.70 -16.13 13.41
N GLY A 158 11.94 -16.45 13.05
CA GLY A 158 12.34 -17.81 12.67
C GLY A 158 11.76 -18.32 11.34
N GLN A 159 11.15 -17.45 10.53
CA GLN A 159 10.75 -17.81 9.17
C GLN A 159 11.98 -18.17 8.34
N ASP A 160 11.89 -19.23 7.54
CA ASP A 160 12.93 -19.67 6.63
C ASP A 160 12.38 -19.99 5.23
N LEU A 161 13.28 -20.19 4.27
CA LEU A 161 12.91 -20.54 2.90
C LEU A 161 12.22 -21.90 2.80
N ALA A 162 12.54 -22.85 3.68
CA ALA A 162 11.95 -24.18 3.66
C ALA A 162 10.47 -24.15 4.07
N ALA A 163 10.11 -23.33 5.05
CA ALA A 163 8.73 -23.07 5.48
C ALA A 163 7.96 -22.31 4.41
N LEU A 164 8.58 -21.28 3.80
CA LEU A 164 7.98 -20.55 2.69
C LEU A 164 7.68 -21.47 1.50
N ALA A 165 8.63 -22.30 1.09
CA ALA A 165 8.47 -23.21 -0.06
C ALA A 165 7.31 -24.21 0.11
N LYS A 166 6.95 -24.58 1.35
CA LYS A 166 5.80 -25.47 1.64
C LYS A 166 4.45 -24.81 1.39
N LEU A 167 4.39 -23.48 1.32
CA LEU A 167 3.14 -22.76 1.10
C LEU A 167 2.65 -22.94 -0.33
N LYS A 168 1.36 -23.26 -0.47
CA LYS A 168 0.70 -23.42 -1.76
C LYS A 168 0.36 -22.05 -2.36
N PRO A 169 0.42 -21.91 -3.69
CA PRO A 169 -0.14 -20.76 -4.39
C PRO A 169 -1.57 -20.46 -3.96
N TYR A 170 -1.88 -19.18 -3.74
CA TYR A 170 -3.18 -18.76 -3.19
C TYR A 170 -4.12 -18.22 -4.27
N PHE A 171 -3.61 -17.39 -5.18
CA PHE A 171 -4.42 -16.64 -6.15
C PHE A 171 -4.62 -17.36 -7.49
N ASP A 172 -3.64 -18.16 -7.92
CA ASP A 172 -3.77 -19.16 -8.97
C ASP A 172 -3.29 -20.51 -8.43
N ARG A 173 -4.21 -21.45 -8.22
CA ARG A 173 -3.91 -22.74 -7.58
C ARG A 173 -3.20 -23.73 -8.49
N VAL A 174 -3.16 -23.49 -9.79
CA VAL A 174 -2.63 -24.44 -10.78
C VAL A 174 -1.22 -24.05 -11.19
N ALA A 175 -1.03 -22.80 -11.61
CA ALA A 175 0.24 -22.31 -12.15
C ALA A 175 0.79 -21.09 -11.39
N GLY A 176 0.18 -20.75 -10.25
CA GLY A 176 0.55 -19.56 -9.48
C GLY A 176 1.88 -19.67 -8.76
N THR A 177 2.43 -18.50 -8.48
CA THR A 177 3.69 -18.31 -7.76
C THR A 177 3.50 -17.48 -6.49
N VAL A 178 2.39 -16.75 -6.39
CA VAL A 178 2.08 -15.89 -5.26
C VAL A 178 1.42 -16.71 -4.15
N THR A 179 1.97 -16.60 -2.95
CA THR A 179 1.49 -17.28 -1.75
C THR A 179 1.19 -16.28 -0.63
N VAL A 180 0.57 -16.76 0.44
CA VAL A 180 0.41 -15.97 1.68
C VAL A 180 1.74 -15.68 2.39
N GLY A 181 2.83 -16.36 1.99
CA GLY A 181 4.16 -16.13 2.54
C GLY A 181 4.88 -14.96 1.88
N ASN A 182 4.59 -14.70 0.60
CA ASN A 182 5.24 -13.68 -0.22
C ASN A 182 4.29 -12.54 -0.66
N ALA A 183 3.18 -12.41 0.05
CA ALA A 183 2.20 -11.33 -0.04
C ALA A 183 2.05 -10.63 1.31
N CYS A 184 1.66 -9.36 1.32
CA CYS A 184 1.32 -8.69 2.58
C CYS A 184 0.06 -9.31 3.22
N PRO A 185 0.02 -9.43 4.55
CA PRO A 185 -1.20 -9.82 5.26
C PRO A 185 -2.26 -8.71 5.20
N LEU A 186 -3.50 -9.09 5.49
CA LEU A 186 -4.56 -8.14 5.83
C LEU A 186 -4.27 -7.56 7.21
N THR A 187 -4.26 -6.25 7.35
CA THR A 187 -3.92 -5.61 8.61
C THR A 187 -4.75 -4.37 8.90
N ASP A 188 -4.85 -4.08 10.20
CA ASP A 188 -5.46 -2.87 10.73
C ASP A 188 -4.36 -1.89 11.12
N GLY A 189 -4.60 -0.59 10.95
CA GLY A 189 -3.61 0.40 11.34
C GLY A 189 -3.97 1.83 10.99
N ALA A 190 -3.23 2.76 11.56
CA ALA A 190 -3.34 4.19 11.27
C ALA A 190 -1.95 4.84 11.28
N ALA A 191 -1.79 5.87 10.46
CA ALA A 191 -0.61 6.71 10.43
C ALA A 191 -1.03 8.16 10.26
N ALA A 192 -0.40 9.07 11.00
CA ALA A 192 -0.72 10.49 10.99
C ALA A 192 0.55 11.34 10.90
N THR A 193 0.42 12.51 10.28
CA THR A 193 1.48 13.50 10.12
C THR A 193 0.90 14.89 10.40
N LEU A 194 1.71 15.76 10.98
CA LEU A 194 1.43 17.19 11.07
C LEU A 194 2.16 17.89 9.94
N VAL A 195 1.42 18.38 8.95
CA VAL A 195 1.96 19.10 7.79
C VAL A 195 1.83 20.60 8.04
N MET A 196 2.93 21.34 7.87
CA MET A 196 3.00 22.76 8.19
C MET A 196 3.75 23.53 7.12
N ARG A 197 3.45 24.83 6.99
CA ARG A 197 4.36 25.76 6.30
C ARG A 197 5.68 25.83 7.07
N GLU A 198 6.80 25.79 6.36
CA GLU A 198 8.14 25.83 6.98
C GLU A 198 8.33 27.05 7.88
N SER A 199 7.97 28.24 7.39
CA SER A 199 8.07 29.48 8.18
C SER A 199 7.28 29.42 9.48
N LYS A 200 6.11 28.76 9.46
CA LYS A 200 5.29 28.56 10.66
C LYS A 200 5.92 27.58 11.64
N ALA A 201 6.44 26.45 11.14
CA ALA A 201 7.14 25.47 11.98
C ALA A 201 8.35 26.12 12.68
N ARG A 202 9.15 26.91 11.94
CA ARG A 202 10.30 27.66 12.49
C ARG A 202 9.86 28.71 13.52
N ALA A 203 8.80 29.47 13.25
CA ALA A 203 8.26 30.46 14.20
C ALA A 203 7.77 29.83 15.52
N LEU A 204 7.31 28.58 15.49
CA LEU A 204 6.90 27.82 16.68
C LEU A 204 8.06 27.06 17.34
N GLY A 205 9.29 27.18 16.83
CA GLY A 205 10.44 26.44 17.36
C GLY A 205 10.40 24.92 17.11
N LEU A 206 9.57 24.47 16.17
CA LEU A 206 9.45 23.06 15.80
C LEU A 206 10.56 22.68 14.82
N LYS A 207 11.20 21.52 15.04
CA LYS A 207 12.15 20.93 14.09
C LYS A 207 11.39 20.02 13.12
N PRO A 208 11.31 20.36 11.81
CA PRO A 208 10.65 19.50 10.83
C PRO A 208 11.30 18.11 10.78
N LEU A 209 10.47 17.07 10.59
CA LEU A 209 10.97 15.73 10.31
C LEU A 209 11.59 15.65 8.91
N GLY A 210 11.02 16.40 7.96
CA GLY A 210 11.47 16.53 6.58
C GLY A 210 10.47 17.35 5.77
N TYR A 211 10.66 17.38 4.46
CA TYR A 211 9.95 18.22 3.52
C TYR A 211 9.33 17.39 2.40
N LEU A 212 8.07 17.69 2.06
CA LEU A 212 7.46 17.21 0.82
C LEU A 212 7.98 18.08 -0.33
N ARG A 213 8.93 17.54 -1.11
CA ARG A 213 9.59 18.31 -2.17
C ARG A 213 8.78 18.37 -3.45
N ASP A 214 8.32 17.20 -3.91
CA ASP A 214 7.39 17.09 -5.03
C ASP A 214 6.67 15.73 -4.99
N TYR A 215 5.61 15.58 -5.78
CA TYR A 215 4.85 14.34 -5.88
C TYR A 215 4.19 14.19 -7.25
N ALA A 216 3.87 12.94 -7.60
CA ALA A 216 3.08 12.61 -8.78
C ALA A 216 2.16 11.42 -8.54
N TYR A 217 0.98 11.50 -9.17
CA TYR A 217 0.06 10.38 -9.36
C TYR A 217 0.00 10.02 -10.84
N ALA A 218 0.01 8.73 -11.14
CA ALA A 218 -0.10 8.22 -12.50
C ALA A 218 -1.19 7.14 -12.59
N ALA A 219 -1.76 7.01 -13.77
CA ALA A 219 -2.67 5.93 -14.13
C ALA A 219 -1.96 4.97 -15.09
N LEU A 220 -2.39 3.71 -15.08
CA LEU A 220 -1.90 2.63 -15.93
C LEU A 220 -3.00 1.59 -16.13
N GLU A 221 -2.70 0.56 -16.93
CA GLU A 221 -3.61 -0.58 -17.14
C GLU A 221 -3.91 -1.29 -15.81
N GLY A 222 -5.19 -1.47 -15.47
CA GLY A 222 -5.64 -2.08 -14.21
C GLY A 222 -5.09 -3.49 -13.97
N ARG A 223 -4.92 -4.30 -15.02
CA ARG A 223 -4.37 -5.66 -14.91
C ARG A 223 -2.91 -5.69 -14.46
N ARG A 224 -2.19 -4.58 -14.66
CA ARG A 224 -0.77 -4.40 -14.32
C ARG A 224 -0.58 -3.31 -13.25
N MET A 225 -1.61 -3.03 -12.45
CA MET A 225 -1.62 -1.95 -11.47
C MET A 225 -0.40 -1.94 -10.51
N GLY A 226 0.19 -3.11 -10.26
CA GLY A 226 1.40 -3.24 -9.45
C GLY A 226 2.60 -2.45 -9.98
N LEU A 227 2.63 -2.06 -11.27
CA LEU A 227 3.65 -1.20 -11.88
C LEU A 227 3.41 0.30 -11.64
N GLY A 228 2.34 0.68 -10.93
CA GLY A 228 2.05 2.05 -10.53
C GLY A 228 3.25 2.84 -10.00
N PRO A 229 4.13 2.28 -9.15
CA PRO A 229 5.32 2.95 -8.68
C PRO A 229 6.24 3.45 -9.80
N VAL A 230 6.41 2.65 -10.86
CA VAL A 230 7.29 2.99 -11.98
C VAL A 230 6.70 4.14 -12.79
N HIS A 231 5.39 4.08 -13.09
CA HIS A 231 4.70 5.16 -13.81
C HIS A 231 4.65 6.47 -13.02
N ALA A 232 4.35 6.40 -11.72
CA ALA A 232 4.29 7.57 -10.86
C ALA A 232 5.67 8.20 -10.66
N THR A 233 6.70 7.38 -10.46
CA THR A 233 8.09 7.86 -10.33
C THR A 233 8.58 8.46 -11.64
N ALA A 234 8.31 7.84 -12.79
CA ALA A 234 8.62 8.40 -14.11
C ALA A 234 8.02 9.80 -14.30
N LYS A 235 6.75 9.97 -13.93
CA LYS A 235 6.06 11.28 -13.98
C LYS A 235 6.66 12.28 -12.99
N LEU A 236 6.99 11.85 -11.78
CA LEU A 236 7.65 12.67 -10.76
C LEU A 236 8.99 13.21 -11.27
N LEU A 237 9.87 12.34 -11.78
CA LEU A 237 11.19 12.71 -12.28
C LEU A 237 11.11 13.75 -13.41
N LYS A 238 10.17 13.56 -14.35
CA LYS A 238 9.94 14.53 -15.43
C LYS A 238 9.43 15.88 -14.93
N LYS A 239 8.55 15.85 -13.92
CA LYS A 239 7.95 17.05 -13.33
C LYS A 239 9.00 17.85 -12.53
N SER A 240 9.82 17.17 -11.74
CA SER A 240 10.75 17.81 -10.80
C SER A 240 12.13 18.09 -11.39
N GLY A 241 12.48 17.45 -12.51
CA GLY A 241 13.82 17.49 -13.09
C GLY A 241 14.86 16.68 -12.29
N MET A 242 14.44 15.93 -11.27
CA MET A 242 15.32 15.06 -10.50
C MET A 242 15.74 13.84 -11.32
N ARG A 243 16.85 13.22 -10.93
CA ARG A 243 17.27 11.91 -11.45
C ARG A 243 16.96 10.84 -10.42
N PHE A 244 16.67 9.62 -10.89
CA PHE A 244 16.44 8.48 -10.00
C PHE A 244 17.61 8.22 -9.04
N ALA A 245 18.84 8.43 -9.53
CA ALA A 245 20.07 8.29 -8.75
C ALA A 245 20.17 9.26 -7.56
N ASP A 246 19.41 10.37 -7.57
CA ASP A 246 19.43 11.36 -6.49
C ASP A 246 18.68 10.87 -5.24
N PHE A 247 17.91 9.77 -5.31
CA PHE A 247 17.15 9.23 -4.17
C PHE A 247 17.97 8.23 -3.37
N GLU A 248 18.55 8.65 -2.25
CA GLU A 248 19.45 7.87 -1.39
C GLU A 248 18.76 6.69 -0.69
N LEU A 249 17.47 6.81 -0.37
CA LEU A 249 16.63 5.72 0.13
C LEU A 249 15.30 5.64 -0.62
N ILE A 250 14.75 4.43 -0.71
CA ILE A 250 13.48 4.16 -1.37
C ILE A 250 12.60 3.33 -0.44
N GLU A 251 11.41 3.84 -0.14
CA GLU A 251 10.30 3.10 0.47
C GLU A 251 9.26 2.79 -0.61
N LEU A 252 9.30 1.55 -1.11
CA LEU A 252 8.37 1.00 -2.09
C LEU A 252 7.38 0.08 -1.36
N ASN A 253 6.08 0.37 -1.44
CA ASN A 253 5.09 -0.51 -0.81
C ASN A 253 5.19 -1.95 -1.35
N GLU A 254 5.14 -2.92 -0.44
CA GLU A 254 5.29 -4.35 -0.74
C GLU A 254 3.93 -5.05 -0.70
N ALA A 255 3.04 -4.75 -1.64
CA ALA A 255 1.77 -5.48 -1.72
C ALA A 255 2.03 -6.97 -1.98
N PHE A 256 2.96 -7.27 -2.88
CA PHE A 256 3.40 -8.61 -3.23
C PHE A 256 4.89 -8.59 -3.61
N ALA A 257 5.63 -9.65 -3.29
CA ALA A 257 7.03 -9.77 -3.69
C ALA A 257 7.19 -9.72 -5.22
N ALA A 258 6.29 -10.38 -5.96
CA ALA A 258 6.23 -10.32 -7.42
C ALA A 258 6.12 -8.88 -7.94
N GLN A 259 5.30 -8.05 -7.29
CA GLN A 259 5.09 -6.67 -7.68
C GLN A 259 6.34 -5.82 -7.44
N VAL A 260 7.02 -5.99 -6.31
CA VAL A 260 8.28 -5.28 -6.03
C VAL A 260 9.35 -5.64 -7.05
N ILE A 261 9.58 -6.94 -7.27
CA ILE A 261 10.61 -7.41 -8.21
C ILE A 261 10.28 -6.97 -9.65
N ALA A 262 9.01 -6.99 -10.04
CA ALA A 262 8.58 -6.46 -11.33
C ALA A 262 8.86 -4.96 -11.47
N CYS A 263 8.64 -4.16 -10.41
CA CYS A 263 8.98 -2.74 -10.43
C CYS A 263 10.48 -2.50 -10.63
N GLU A 264 11.34 -3.25 -9.94
CA GLU A 264 12.79 -3.13 -10.11
C GLU A 264 13.24 -3.44 -11.54
N ARG A 265 12.71 -4.53 -12.11
CA ARG A 265 13.00 -4.91 -13.50
C ARG A 265 12.48 -3.87 -14.48
N ALA A 266 11.30 -3.29 -14.22
CA ALA A 266 10.73 -2.23 -15.03
C ALA A 266 11.57 -0.94 -14.97
N PHE A 267 12.01 -0.51 -13.79
CA PHE A 267 12.91 0.65 -13.63
C PHE A 267 14.24 0.45 -14.39
N ALA A 268 14.77 -0.78 -14.37
CA ALA A 268 16.03 -1.13 -15.04
C ALA A 268 15.88 -1.42 -16.55
N SER A 269 14.65 -1.48 -17.09
CA SER A 269 14.39 -1.82 -18.49
C SER A 269 14.24 -0.56 -19.35
N ALA A 270 15.17 -0.36 -20.28
CA ALA A 270 15.09 0.71 -21.28
C ALA A 270 13.85 0.55 -22.19
N GLU A 271 13.51 -0.69 -22.56
CA GLU A 271 12.34 -0.98 -23.38
C GLU A 271 11.04 -0.58 -22.66
N PHE A 272 10.92 -0.92 -21.38
CA PHE A 272 9.76 -0.53 -20.57
C PHE A 272 9.69 0.99 -20.35
N CYS A 273 10.84 1.63 -20.15
CA CYS A 273 10.90 3.07 -19.85
C CYS A 273 10.73 3.96 -21.10
N LYS A 274 10.97 3.44 -22.30
CA LYS A 274 10.79 4.17 -23.57
C LYS A 274 9.40 4.77 -23.76
N PRO A 275 8.27 4.03 -23.63
CA PRO A 275 6.93 4.63 -23.71
C PRO A 275 6.63 5.60 -22.55
N LEU A 276 7.37 5.51 -21.44
CA LEU A 276 7.32 6.50 -20.36
C LEU A 276 8.12 7.77 -20.72
N GLY A 277 8.74 7.82 -21.91
CA GLY A 277 9.52 8.91 -22.49
C GLY A 277 10.87 9.11 -21.81
N PHE A 278 11.58 8.02 -21.55
CA PHE A 278 12.99 8.00 -21.19
C PHE A 278 13.76 7.27 -22.32
N ASP A 279 14.90 7.81 -22.74
CA ASP A 279 15.71 7.19 -23.81
C ASP A 279 16.46 5.92 -23.35
N GLY A 280 16.54 5.71 -22.05
CA GLY A 280 17.12 4.53 -21.41
C GLY A 280 16.31 4.09 -20.19
N ALA A 281 16.89 3.18 -19.41
CA ALA A 281 16.32 2.80 -18.12
C ALA A 281 16.24 4.00 -17.17
N ILE A 282 15.19 4.05 -16.34
CA ILE A 282 15.08 5.06 -15.29
C ILE A 282 16.20 4.88 -14.26
N GLY A 283 16.50 3.63 -13.89
CA GLY A 283 17.61 3.30 -13.00
C GLY A 283 17.52 1.90 -12.40
N VAL A 284 18.62 1.44 -11.81
CA VAL A 284 18.66 0.17 -11.06
C VAL A 284 18.44 0.49 -9.59
N ILE A 285 17.57 -0.28 -8.94
CA ILE A 285 17.37 -0.19 -7.48
C ILE A 285 18.40 -1.05 -6.78
N ASP A 286 19.17 -0.44 -5.89
CA ASP A 286 20.02 -1.15 -4.95
C ASP A 286 19.17 -1.64 -3.75
N ARG A 287 19.20 -2.96 -3.50
CA ARG A 287 18.44 -3.61 -2.42
C ARG A 287 18.86 -3.17 -1.01
N GLU A 288 20.05 -2.59 -0.86
CA GLU A 288 20.54 -2.00 0.39
C GLU A 288 19.96 -0.59 0.65
N ARG A 289 19.31 0.01 -0.36
CA ARG A 289 18.62 1.31 -0.28
C ARG A 289 17.09 1.17 -0.30
N LEU A 290 16.59 -0.02 -0.60
CA LEU A 290 15.16 -0.34 -0.69
C LEU A 290 14.64 -0.98 0.60
N ASN A 291 13.60 -0.37 1.18
CA ASN A 291 12.83 -0.89 2.31
C ASN A 291 13.75 -1.40 3.42
N VAL A 292 14.70 -0.57 3.84
CA VAL A 292 15.85 -0.98 4.67
C VAL A 292 15.46 -1.40 6.09
N ASN A 293 14.24 -1.03 6.51
CA ASN A 293 13.64 -1.42 7.80
C ASN A 293 12.57 -2.51 7.63
N GLY A 294 12.46 -3.12 6.44
CA GLY A 294 11.37 -4.03 6.09
C GLY A 294 10.14 -3.27 5.56
N GLY A 295 9.24 -3.98 4.88
CA GLY A 295 8.08 -3.38 4.26
C GLY A 295 6.78 -4.10 4.56
N ALA A 296 5.77 -3.87 3.72
CA ALA A 296 4.40 -4.32 3.97
C ALA A 296 4.21 -5.84 3.92
N ILE A 297 5.14 -6.62 3.32
CA ILE A 297 5.08 -8.09 3.45
C ILE A 297 5.25 -8.49 4.92
N ALA A 298 6.13 -7.79 5.64
CA ALA A 298 6.39 -8.04 7.05
C ALA A 298 5.41 -7.32 7.98
N PHE A 299 5.22 -6.02 7.82
CA PHE A 299 4.39 -5.21 8.73
C PHE A 299 2.90 -5.24 8.41
N GLY A 300 2.54 -5.65 7.18
CA GLY A 300 1.18 -5.54 6.67
C GLY A 300 0.90 -4.25 5.90
N HIS A 301 -0.29 -4.22 5.30
CA HIS A 301 -0.75 -3.18 4.41
C HIS A 301 -2.15 -2.67 4.79
N PRO A 302 -2.29 -1.85 5.87
CA PRO A 302 -3.54 -1.15 6.14
C PRO A 302 -3.77 -0.14 5.00
N VAL A 303 -4.64 -0.49 4.05
CA VAL A 303 -4.77 0.13 2.72
C VAL A 303 -4.81 1.66 2.78
N GLY A 304 -5.70 2.24 3.58
CA GLY A 304 -5.80 3.69 3.74
C GLY A 304 -4.63 4.37 4.48
N ALA A 305 -3.86 3.63 5.30
CA ALA A 305 -2.81 4.17 6.17
C ALA A 305 -1.39 4.01 5.63
N THR A 306 -1.12 2.97 4.82
CA THR A 306 0.23 2.64 4.37
C THR A 306 0.94 3.78 3.66
N GLY A 307 0.22 4.55 2.84
CA GLY A 307 0.83 5.69 2.16
C GLY A 307 1.49 6.69 3.12
N ALA A 308 0.85 6.98 4.26
CA ALA A 308 1.42 7.84 5.29
C ALA A 308 2.54 7.14 6.09
N ARG A 309 2.40 5.82 6.36
CA ARG A 309 3.46 5.03 7.00
C ARG A 309 4.76 5.07 6.23
N LEU A 310 4.73 4.89 4.90
CA LEU A 310 5.93 4.94 4.05
C LEU A 310 6.64 6.30 4.17
N VAL A 311 5.89 7.41 4.20
CA VAL A 311 6.45 8.76 4.38
C VAL A 311 7.15 8.90 5.73
N VAL A 312 6.51 8.45 6.82
CA VAL A 312 7.07 8.53 8.17
C VAL A 312 8.34 7.70 8.29
N THR A 313 8.29 6.43 7.87
CA THR A 313 9.44 5.53 7.92
C THR A 313 10.61 6.07 7.09
N LEU A 314 10.36 6.55 5.88
CA LEU A 314 11.40 7.08 4.99
C LEU A 314 12.10 8.29 5.60
N LEU A 315 11.35 9.28 6.08
CA LEU A 315 11.95 10.50 6.65
C LEU A 315 12.75 10.22 7.92
N LYS A 316 12.27 9.30 8.77
CA LYS A 316 13.00 8.89 9.97
C LYS A 316 14.30 8.19 9.62
N GLU A 317 14.28 7.31 8.63
CA GLU A 317 15.50 6.60 8.22
C GLU A 317 16.50 7.52 7.51
N LEU A 318 16.05 8.44 6.65
CA LEU A 318 16.90 9.46 6.04
C LEU A 318 17.62 10.27 7.11
N ARG A 319 16.87 10.80 8.09
CA ARG A 319 17.43 11.57 9.21
C ARG A 319 18.38 10.74 10.06
N ARG A 320 18.05 9.49 10.35
CA ARG A 320 18.91 8.57 11.13
C ARG A 320 20.26 8.34 10.46
N ARG A 321 20.28 8.26 9.13
CA ARG A 321 21.50 8.04 8.34
C ARG A 321 22.21 9.34 7.91
N GLY A 322 21.64 10.51 8.20
CA GLY A 322 22.15 11.79 7.71
C GLY A 322 22.11 11.91 6.18
N LEU A 323 21.17 11.22 5.54
CA LEU A 323 20.91 11.31 4.10
C LEU A 323 19.92 12.46 3.84
N LYS A 324 19.83 12.91 2.59
CA LYS A 324 19.07 14.10 2.21
C LYS A 324 17.79 13.81 1.46
N ARG A 325 17.79 12.87 0.52
CA ARG A 325 16.65 12.70 -0.40
C ARG A 325 16.20 11.25 -0.48
N GLY A 326 14.88 11.04 -0.43
CA GLY A 326 14.29 9.72 -0.59
C GLY A 326 13.03 9.72 -1.45
N LEU A 327 12.66 8.53 -1.91
CA LEU A 327 11.47 8.26 -2.70
C LEU A 327 10.52 7.34 -1.94
N ALA A 328 9.31 7.81 -1.64
CA ALA A 328 8.22 6.96 -1.16
C ALA A 328 7.25 6.70 -2.33
N THR A 329 6.99 5.44 -2.67
CA THR A 329 6.13 5.10 -3.82
C THR A 329 5.35 3.81 -3.64
N LEU A 330 4.16 3.72 -4.24
CA LEU A 330 3.29 2.57 -4.08
C LEU A 330 2.34 2.35 -5.26
N CYS A 331 1.97 1.08 -5.45
CA CYS A 331 0.92 0.67 -6.40
C CYS A 331 -0.46 0.86 -5.78
N VAL A 332 -1.46 1.10 -6.62
CA VAL A 332 -2.83 1.39 -6.19
C VAL A 332 -3.79 0.58 -7.04
N GLY A 333 -4.67 -0.18 -6.39
CA GLY A 333 -5.75 -0.90 -7.06
C GLY A 333 -6.61 0.04 -7.92
N GLY A 334 -7.14 -0.43 -9.05
CA GLY A 334 -7.77 0.43 -10.04
C GLY A 334 -6.82 0.96 -11.13
N GLY A 335 -5.57 0.48 -11.18
CA GLY A 335 -4.60 0.90 -12.20
C GLY A 335 -4.04 2.29 -11.93
N GLN A 336 -3.53 2.52 -10.72
CA GLN A 336 -2.90 3.79 -10.35
C GLN A 336 -1.56 3.58 -9.62
N GLY A 337 -0.80 4.67 -9.47
CA GLY A 337 0.40 4.72 -8.64
C GLY A 337 0.62 6.11 -8.06
N ALA A 338 1.36 6.17 -6.95
CA ALA A 338 1.78 7.40 -6.29
C ALA A 338 3.30 7.40 -6.03
N ALA A 339 3.93 8.56 -6.14
CA ALA A 339 5.34 8.77 -5.83
C ALA A 339 5.54 10.14 -5.19
N LEU A 340 6.21 10.18 -4.04
CA LEU A 340 6.58 11.39 -3.29
C LEU A 340 8.11 11.46 -3.20
N ALA A 341 8.67 12.59 -3.64
CA ALA A 341 10.04 12.97 -3.34
C ALA A 341 10.06 13.70 -1.99
N LEU A 342 10.83 13.15 -1.05
CA LEU A 342 10.98 13.68 0.30
C LEU A 342 12.41 14.12 0.55
N GLU A 343 12.57 15.17 1.34
CA GLU A 343 13.88 15.70 1.71
C GLU A 343 14.03 15.89 3.23
N THR A 344 15.26 15.78 3.72
CA THR A 344 15.69 16.10 5.09
C THR A 344 16.78 17.16 5.04
N GLU A 345 16.94 17.91 6.14
CA GLU A 345 18.00 18.92 6.30
C GLU A 345 19.40 18.27 6.36
#